data_AF-A0A258C4D6-F1
#
_entry.id   AF-A0A258C4D6-F1
#
_cell.length_a   1.000
_cell.length_b   1.000
_cell.length_c   1.000
_cell.angle_alpha   90.00
_cell.angle_beta   90.00
_cell.angle_gamma   90.00
#
_symmetry.space_group_name_H-M   'P 1'
#
loop_
_entity.id
_entity.type
_entity.pdbx_description
1 polymer ?
#
loop_
_entity_poly.entity_id
_entity_poly.type
_entity_poly.pdbx_seq_one_letter_code
_entity_poly.pdbx_strand_id
1 'polypeptide(L)'
;MTARTILCFDYGTKSIGVAVGSELTGSATLLAALKAKDGIPDWQQIERLIQEWQPQLLLVGLPLNMDGSEQEFTARTRKFANRL
;
A
#
# COMPACT_ATOMS: atom_id res chain seq x y z
N MET A 1 -21.29 -11.51 -5.08
CA MET A 1 -20.28 -10.44 -4.91
C MET A 1 -19.43 -10.40 -6.16
N THR A 2 -19.19 -9.22 -6.72
CA THR A 2 -18.21 -9.03 -7.81
C THR A 2 -16.80 -9.12 -7.25
N ALA A 3 -15.90 -9.81 -7.94
CA ALA A 3 -14.50 -9.92 -7.52
C ALA A 3 -13.83 -8.54 -7.47
N ARG A 4 -13.03 -8.28 -6.45
CA ARG A 4 -12.34 -7.00 -6.24
C ARG A 4 -10.93 -6.99 -6.83
N THR A 5 -10.56 -5.85 -7.40
CA THR A 5 -9.20 -5.37 -7.59
C THR A 5 -8.76 -4.62 -6.33
N ILE A 6 -7.53 -4.89 -5.87
CA ILE A 6 -7.00 -4.36 -4.62
C ILE A 6 -5.62 -3.75 -4.92
N LEU A 7 -5.38 -2.50 -4.51
CA LEU A 7 -4.01 -1.95 -4.48
C LEU A 7 -3.43 -2.12 -3.09
N CYS A 8 -2.24 -2.72 -3.03
CA CYS A 8 -1.52 -3.00 -1.80
C CYS A 8 -0.25 -2.14 -1.72
N PHE A 9 0.02 -1.58 -0.55
CA PHE A 9 1.19 -0.76 -0.27
C PHE A 9 2.00 -1.34 0.89
N ASP A 10 3.31 -1.44 0.69
CA ASP A 10 4.28 -1.72 1.74
C ASP A 10 5.02 -0.42 2.08
N TYR A 11 4.68 0.18 3.21
CA TYR A 11 5.17 1.51 3.57
C TYR A 11 6.64 1.48 3.97
N GLY A 12 7.44 2.35 3.35
CA GLY A 12 8.84 2.56 3.69
C GLY A 12 9.24 4.04 3.61
N THR A 13 10.23 4.45 4.39
CA THR A 13 10.66 5.86 4.45
C THR A 13 11.43 6.33 3.20
N LYS A 14 11.99 5.39 2.43
CA LYS A 14 12.76 5.64 1.20
C LYS A 14 12.06 5.10 -0.06
N SER A 15 11.29 4.03 0.10
CA SER A 15 10.63 3.33 -0.98
C SER A 15 9.35 2.71 -0.43
N ILE A 16 8.25 2.85 -1.16
CA ILE A 16 6.98 2.21 -0.85
C ILE A 16 6.73 1.16 -1.92
N GLY A 17 6.66 -0.10 -1.52
CA GLY A 17 6.32 -1.19 -2.43
C GLY A 17 4.85 -1.08 -2.84
N VAL A 18 4.54 -1.43 -4.08
CA VAL A 18 3.16 -1.43 -4.59
C VAL A 18 2.87 -2.75 -5.31
N ALA A 19 1.69 -3.30 -5.08
CA ALA A 19 1.19 -4.46 -5.83
C ALA A 19 -0.29 -4.27 -6.15
N VAL A 20 -0.76 -4.90 -7.22
CA VAL A 20 -2.19 -5.04 -7.52
C VAL A 20 -2.61 -6.50 -7.37
N GLY A 21 -3.69 -6.74 -6.65
CA GLY A 21 -4.30 -8.05 -6.44
C GLY A 21 -5.68 -8.15 -7.10
N SER A 22 -6.06 -9.34 -7.53
CA SER A 22 -7.38 -9.64 -8.08
C SER A 22 -7.98 -10.86 -7.39
N GLU A 23 -9.14 -10.70 -6.77
CA GLU A 23 -9.88 -11.83 -6.19
C GLU A 23 -10.42 -12.78 -7.24
N LEU A 24 -10.58 -12.33 -8.49
CA LEU A 24 -11.08 -13.17 -9.57
C LEU A 24 -10.08 -14.28 -9.91
N THR A 25 -8.79 -13.92 -9.94
CA THR A 25 -7.69 -14.84 -10.26
C THR A 25 -7.01 -15.40 -9.02
N GLY A 26 -7.25 -14.80 -7.84
CA GLY A 26 -6.54 -15.15 -6.60
C GLY A 26 -5.04 -14.84 -6.65
N SER A 27 -4.63 -13.90 -7.51
CA SER A 27 -3.22 -13.58 -7.75
C SER A 27 -2.93 -12.10 -7.51
N ALA A 28 -1.64 -11.78 -7.35
CA ALA A 28 -1.15 -10.42 -7.26
C ALA A 28 0.08 -10.23 -8.16
N THR A 29 0.29 -9.00 -8.62
CA THR A 29 1.43 -8.61 -9.44
C THR A 29 2.09 -7.37 -8.85
N LEU A 30 3.43 -7.38 -8.81
CA LEU A 30 4.20 -6.23 -8.35
C LEU A 30 4.12 -5.10 -9.37
N LEU A 31 3.94 -3.88 -8.87
CA LEU A 31 4.06 -2.65 -9.65
C LEU A 31 5.38 -1.95 -9.30
N ALA A 32 5.68 -0.86 -10.02
CA ALA A 32 6.85 -0.05 -9.70
C ALA A 32 6.72 0.52 -8.27
N ALA A 33 7.78 0.35 -7.47
CA ALA A 33 7.84 0.95 -6.15
C ALA A 33 7.92 2.48 -6.25
N LEU A 34 7.27 3.17 -5.32
CA LEU A 34 7.27 4.62 -5.25
C LEU A 34 8.46 5.09 -4.41
N LYS A 35 9.27 5.99 -4.94
CA LYS A 35 10.29 6.66 -4.11
C LYS A 35 9.59 7.51 -3.05
N ALA A 36 10.10 7.43 -1.83
CA ALA A 36 9.63 8.25 -0.71
C ALA A 36 10.80 9.04 -0.12
N LYS A 37 10.51 10.23 0.41
CA LYS A 37 11.45 11.01 1.20
C LYS A 37 10.86 11.16 2.59
N ASP A 38 11.47 10.50 3.57
CA ASP A 38 10.96 10.42 4.95
C ASP A 38 9.50 9.90 5.01
N GLY A 39 9.21 8.91 4.17
CA GLY A 39 7.88 8.27 4.11
C GLY A 39 6.84 9.08 3.35
N ILE A 40 7.24 10.17 2.70
CA ILE A 40 6.36 10.97 1.85
C ILE A 40 6.62 10.60 0.39
N PRO A 41 5.71 9.89 -0.29
CA PRO A 41 5.79 9.66 -1.73
C PRO A 41 5.32 10.88 -2.52
N ASP A 42 5.50 10.81 -3.83
CA ASP A 42 4.77 11.65 -4.76
C ASP A 42 3.30 11.15 -4.86
N TRP A 43 2.38 11.92 -4.31
CA TRP A 43 0.95 11.60 -4.28
C TRP A 43 0.31 11.53 -5.66
N GLN A 44 0.84 12.24 -6.66
CA GLN A 44 0.31 12.16 -8.02
C GLN A 44 0.53 10.77 -8.64
N GLN A 45 1.60 10.07 -8.26
CA GLN A 45 1.83 8.70 -8.72
C GLN A 45 0.81 7.73 -8.11
N ILE A 46 0.47 7.92 -6.83
CA ILE A 46 -0.58 7.13 -6.17
C ILE A 46 -1.94 7.40 -6.83
N GLU A 47 -2.28 8.66 -7.07
CA GLU A 47 -3.53 9.04 -7.75
C GLU A 47 -3.64 8.38 -9.13
N ARG A 48 -2.57 8.42 -9.93
CA ARG A 48 -2.55 7.75 -11.24
C ARG A 48 -2.79 6.24 -11.13
N LEU A 49 -2.16 5.58 -10.16
CA LEU A 49 -2.37 4.15 -9.93
C LEU A 49 -3.81 3.84 -9.53
N ILE A 50 -4.41 4.65 -8.67
CA ILE A 50 -5.82 4.49 -8.27
C ILE A 50 -6.74 4.70 -9.48
N GLN A 51 -6.47 5.72 -10.30
CA GLN A 51 -7.25 5.99 -11.51
C GLN A 51 -7.11 4.88 -12.56
N GLU A 52 -5.91 4.34 -12.73
CA GLU A 52 -5.62 3.26 -13.68
C GLU A 52 -6.29 1.94 -13.28
N TRP A 53 -6.13 1.54 -12.00
CA TRP A 53 -6.56 0.22 -11.54
C TRP A 53 -7.97 0.18 -10.98
N GLN A 54 -8.57 1.34 -10.66
CA GLN A 54 -9.91 1.48 -10.08
C GLN A 54 -10.16 0.47 -8.94
N PRO A 55 -9.26 0.36 -7.94
CA PRO A 55 -9.37 -0.66 -6.92
C PRO A 55 -10.59 -0.42 -6.02
N GLN A 56 -11.25 -1.49 -5.59
CA GLN A 56 -12.32 -1.40 -4.60
C GLN A 56 -11.77 -1.34 -3.17
N LEU A 57 -10.50 -1.69 -2.98
CA LEU A 57 -9.82 -1.63 -1.68
C LEU A 57 -8.37 -1.17 -1.84
N LEU A 58 -7.93 -0.40 -0.85
CA LEU A 58 -6.52 -0.14 -0.61
C LEU A 58 -6.09 -0.91 0.64
N LEU A 59 -4.98 -1.65 0.57
CA LEU A 59 -4.40 -2.37 1.70
C LEU A 59 -3.01 -1.81 1.99
N VAL A 60 -2.70 -1.62 3.27
CA VAL A 60 -1.36 -1.20 3.71
C VAL A 60 -0.86 -2.22 4.72
N GLY A 61 0.33 -2.77 4.49
CA GLY A 61 0.95 -3.70 5.43
C GLY A 61 1.24 -3.01 6.76
N LEU A 62 0.77 -3.57 7.88
CA LEU A 62 1.01 -3.01 9.21
C LEU A 62 2.19 -3.75 9.86
N PRO A 63 3.36 -3.11 10.02
CA PRO A 63 4.52 -3.75 10.61
C PRO A 63 4.35 -3.82 12.12
N LEU A 64 4.53 -5.02 12.69
CA LEU A 64 4.47 -5.30 14.13
C LEU A 64 5.76 -6.02 14.56
N ASN A 65 6.01 -6.05 15.86
CA ASN A 65 7.03 -6.92 16.44
C ASN A 65 6.61 -8.40 16.31
N MET A 66 7.56 -9.32 16.54
CA MET A 66 7.29 -10.77 16.46
C MET A 66 6.21 -11.25 17.45
N ASP A 67 6.03 -10.55 18.57
CA ASP A 67 4.99 -10.83 19.57
C ASP A 67 3.65 -10.14 19.26
N GLY A 68 3.55 -9.45 18.11
CA GLY A 68 2.37 -8.71 17.68
C GLY A 68 2.22 -7.31 18.30
N SER A 69 3.14 -6.89 19.18
CA SER A 69 3.11 -5.53 19.73
C SER A 69 3.46 -4.47 18.66
N GLU A 70 2.98 -3.24 18.85
CA GLU A 70 3.31 -2.13 17.96
C GLU A 70 4.77 -1.67 18.18
N GLN A 71 5.35 -1.11 17.14
CA GLN A 71 6.66 -0.46 17.13
C GLN A 71 6.54 0.99 16.64
N GLU A 72 7.60 1.78 16.76
CA GLU A 72 7.57 3.19 16.31
C GLU A 72 7.13 3.32 14.84
N PHE A 73 7.57 2.38 14.00
CA PHE A 73 7.25 2.37 12.59
C PHE A 73 5.76 2.13 12.30
N THR A 74 5.07 1.39 13.16
CA THR A 74 3.63 1.10 13.05
C THR A 74 2.80 2.38 13.01
N ALA A 75 3.10 3.35 13.87
CA ALA A 75 2.39 4.63 13.92
C ALA A 75 2.60 5.45 12.63
N ARG A 76 3.80 5.40 12.03
CA ARG A 76 4.08 6.06 10.75
C ARG A 76 3.30 5.41 9.62
N THR A 77 3.23 4.08 9.58
CA THR A 77 2.44 3.35 8.59
C THR A 77 0.95 3.64 8.70
N ARG A 78 0.38 3.72 9.92
CA ARG A 78 -1.02 4.12 10.12
C ARG A 78 -1.30 5.54 9.60
N LYS A 79 -0.38 6.48 9.83
CA LYS A 79 -0.50 7.85 9.29
C LYS A 79 -0.49 7.87 7.76
N PHE A 80 0.35 7.06 7.12
CA PHE A 80 0.33 6.91 5.66
C PHE A 80 -1.01 6.32 5.19
N ALA A 81 -1.49 5.25 5.82
CA ALA A 81 -2.77 4.63 5.48
C ALA A 81 -3.95 5.59 5.62
N ASN A 82 -3.97 6.46 6.64
CA ASN A 82 -5.02 7.46 6.84
C ASN A 82 -4.98 8.63 5.83
N ARG A 83 -3.90 8.78 5.07
CA ARG A 83 -3.76 9.82 4.03
C ARG A 83 -4.19 9.31 2.65
N LEU A 84 -4.30 8.00 2.47
CA LEU A 84 -4.88 7.35 1.29
C LEU A 84 -6.41 7.46 1.32
#